data_AF-I2CRP3-F1
#
_entry.id   AF-I2CRP3-F1
#
_cell.length_a   1.000
_cell.length_b   1.000
_cell.length_c   1.000
_cell.angle_alpha   90.00
_cell.angle_beta   90.00
_cell.angle_gamma   90.00
#
_symmetry.space_group_name_H-M   'P 1'
#
loop_
_entity.id
_entity.type
_entity.pdbx_description
1 polymer ?
#
loop_
_entity_poly.entity_id
_entity_poly.type
_entity_poly.pdbx_seq_one_letter_code
_entity_poly.pdbx_strand_id
1 'polypeptide(L)' 'MRLEEMPLTSREGGLKYVCQVLQVTSGGAAESKGVRDGCCVVGVNGERFISHAHTVATLKHGKRPVL' A
#
# COMPACT_ATOMS: atom_id res chain seq x y z
N MET A 1 -9.35 1.43 -6.91
CA MET A 1 -8.35 0.49 -6.34
C MET A 1 -8.87 -0.03 -5.01
N ARG A 2 -8.82 -1.34 -4.78
CA ARG A 2 -9.29 -2.00 -3.55
C ARG A 2 -8.08 -2.61 -2.81
N LEU A 3 -8.05 -2.43 -1.49
CA LEU A 3 -6.94 -2.82 -0.61
C LEU A 3 -7.46 -3.68 0.54
N GLU A 4 -6.66 -4.64 1.00
CA GLU A 4 -6.98 -5.50 2.15
C GLU A 4 -5.75 -5.74 3.03
N GLU A 5 -5.94 -5.77 4.34
CA GLU A 5 -4.87 -6.02 5.31
C GLU A 5 -4.60 -7.53 5.44
N MET A 6 -3.35 -7.92 5.23
CA MET A 6 -2.94 -9.31 5.38
C MET A 6 -1.75 -9.44 6.33
N PRO A 7 -1.74 -10.45 7.22
CA PRO A 7 -0.57 -10.78 8.00
C PRO A 7 0.49 -11.40 7.10
N LEU A 8 1.69 -10.83 7.12
CA LEU A 8 2.87 -11.29 6.39
C LEU A 8 3.87 -11.83 7.41
N THR A 9 4.06 -13.14 7.40
CA THR A 9 5.00 -13.82 8.28
C THR A 9 6.41 -13.63 7.74
N SER A 10 7.16 -12.69 8.32
CA SER A 10 8.58 -12.52 7.98
C SER A 10 9.39 -13.71 8.50
N ARG A 11 10.43 -14.13 7.77
CA ARG A 11 11.39 -15.15 8.23
C ARG A 11 12.07 -14.79 9.56
N GLU A 12 12.07 -13.52 9.94
CA GLU A 12 12.61 -13.02 11.21
C GLU A 12 11.62 -13.05 12.39
N GLY A 13 10.47 -13.74 12.27
CA GLY A 13 9.59 -14.00 13.42
C GLY A 13 8.71 -12.81 13.86
N GLY A 14 8.78 -11.68 13.17
CA GLY A 14 7.84 -10.57 13.37
C GLY A 14 6.59 -10.72 12.51
N LEU A 15 5.40 -10.63 13.14
CA LEU A 15 4.14 -10.36 12.42
C LEU A 15 4.25 -8.96 11.79
N LYS A 16 4.38 -8.90 10.46
CA LYS A 16 4.28 -7.65 9.70
C LYS A 16 2.96 -7.65 8.97
N TYR A 17 2.17 -6.60 9.12
CA TYR A 17 0.99 -6.42 8.28
C TYR A 17 1.39 -5.73 6.99
N VAL A 18 0.77 -6.11 5.88
CA VAL A 18 0.86 -5.38 4.61
C VAL A 18 -0.54 -5.13 4.07
N CYS A 19 -0.65 -4.18 3.15
CA CYS A 19 -1.89 -4.00 2.40
C CYS A 19 -1.75 -4.65 1.02
N GLN A 20 -2.48 -5.74 0.75
CA GLN A 20 -2.52 -6.33 -0.57
C GLN A 20 -3.47 -5.54 -1.47
N VAL A 21 -3.03 -5.30 -2.70
CA VAL A 21 -3.84 -4.73 -3.76
C VAL A 21 -4.71 -5.82 -4.36
N LEU A 22 -6.00 -5.81 -4.04
CA LEU A 22 -6.95 -6.80 -4.57
C LEU A 22 -7.36 -6.48 -6.01
N GLN A 23 -7.52 -5.20 -6.31
CA GLN A 23 -7.99 -4.78 -7.62
C GLN A 23 -7.47 -3.39 -7.96
N VAL A 24 -6.86 -3.27 -9.13
CA VAL A 24 -6.49 -1.98 -9.73
C VAL A 24 -7.57 -1.59 -10.74
N THR A 25 -7.91 -0.30 -10.77
CA THR A 25 -8.85 0.23 -11.75
C THR A 25 -8.11 0.43 -13.08
N SER A 26 -8.60 -0.17 -14.16
CA SER A 26 -7.96 -0.06 -15.48
C SER A 26 -8.00 1.36 -16.02
N GLY A 27 -6.91 1.79 -16.66
CA GLY A 27 -6.67 3.18 -17.07
C GLY A 27 -6.41 4.14 -15.91
N GLY A 28 -6.35 3.65 -14.67
CA GLY A 28 -6.12 4.46 -13.48
C GLY A 28 -4.66 4.88 -13.28
N ALA A 29 -4.44 5.87 -12.42
CA ALA A 29 -3.11 6.35 -12.07
C ALA A 29 -2.20 5.23 -11.50
N ALA A 30 -2.77 4.30 -10.74
CA ALA A 30 -2.04 3.17 -10.18
C ALA A 30 -1.53 2.20 -11.27
N GLU A 31 -2.36 1.87 -12.25
CA GLU A 31 -1.97 1.02 -13.39
C GLU A 31 -0.89 1.70 -14.23
N SER A 32 -1.03 3.01 -14.50
CA SER A 32 -0.05 3.81 -15.23
C SER A 32 1.31 3.91 -14.53
N LYS A 33 1.35 3.66 -13.22
CA LYS A 33 2.58 3.60 -12.42
C LYS A 33 3.08 2.17 -12.18
N GLY A 34 2.47 1.18 -12.83
CA GLY A 34 2.89 -0.21 -12.80
C GLY A 34 2.36 -1.03 -11.62
N VAL A 35 1.41 -0.49 -10.83
CA VAL A 35 0.75 -1.24 -9.76
C VAL A 35 -0.23 -2.24 -10.37
N ARG A 36 -0.20 -3.48 -9.89
CA ARG A 36 -1.06 -4.57 -10.35
C ARG A 36 -1.83 -5.20 -9.19
N ASP A 37 -2.83 -6.00 -9.52
CA ASP A 37 -3.44 -6.94 -8.56
C ASP A 37 -2.36 -7.86 -7.97
N GLY A 38 -2.53 -8.19 -6.68
CA GLY A 38 -1.58 -8.99 -5.91
C GLY A 38 -0.37 -8.23 -5.37
N CYS A 39 -0.12 -6.98 -5.78
CA CYS A 39 0.96 -6.17 -5.20
C CYS A 39 0.76 -5.96 -3.69
N CYS A 40 1.85 -5.90 -2.92
CA CYS A 40 1.80 -5.62 -1.49
C CYS A 40 2.37 -4.22 -1.20
N VAL A 41 1.56 -3.39 -0.55
CA VAL A 41 1.98 -2.09 -0.01
C VAL A 41 2.71 -2.33 1.29
N VAL A 42 4.03 -2.17 1.26
CA VAL A 42 4.94 -2.29 2.41
C VAL A 42 5.27 -0.94 3.06
N GLY A 43 4.95 0.15 2.38
CA GLY A 43 5.18 1.52 2.84
C GLY A 43 4.63 2.56 1.88
N VAL A 44 4.45 3.77 2.38
CA VAL A 44 3.93 4.92 1.63
C VAL A 44 4.76 6.15 1.98
N ASN A 45 5.19 6.92 0.97
CA ASN A 45 5.98 8.14 1.15
C ASN A 45 7.26 7.97 2.00
N GLY A 46 7.90 6.81 1.95
CA GLY A 46 9.09 6.49 2.74
C GLY A 46 8.80 6.01 4.17
N GLU A 47 7.54 6.03 4.61
CA GLU A 47 7.12 5.48 5.89
C GLU A 47 6.70 4.01 5.71
N ARG A 48 7.04 3.16 6.69
CA ARG A 48 6.61 1.75 6.67
C ARG A 48 5.10 1.64 6.88
N PHE A 49 4.50 0.63 6.26
CA PHE A 49 3.12 0.27 6.53
C PHE A 49 3.00 -0.20 8.00
N ILE A 50 2.07 0.42 8.73
CA ILE A 50 1.76 0.07 10.13
C ILE A 50 0.33 -0.49 10.21
N SER A 51 -0.62 0.20 9.59
CA SER A 51 -2.02 -0.24 9.49
C SER A 51 -2.70 0.43 8.29
N HIS A 52 -3.87 -0.08 7.90
CA HIS A 52 -4.67 0.53 6.85
C HIS A 52 -5.09 1.95 7.22
N ALA A 53 -5.53 2.18 8.47
CA ALA A 53 -5.91 3.50 8.95
C ALA A 53 -4.74 4.50 8.87
N HIS A 54 -3.54 4.10 9.32
CA HIS A 54 -2.34 4.94 9.24
C HIS A 54 -2.01 5.27 7.78
N THR A 55 -2.05 4.26 6.91
CA THR A 55 -1.75 4.42 5.49
C THR A 55 -2.73 5.34 4.78
N VAL A 56 -4.03 5.21 5.06
CA VAL A 56 -5.07 6.11 4.53
C VAL A 56 -4.87 7.53 5.05
N ALA A 57 -4.48 7.69 6.32
CA ALA A 57 -4.16 8.99 6.90
C ALA A 57 -2.94 9.64 6.21
N THR A 58 -1.85 8.88 6.01
CA THR A 58 -0.65 9.33 5.28
C THR A 58 -0.96 9.69 3.82
N LEU A 59 -1.83 8.94 3.15
CA LEU A 59 -2.25 9.26 1.77
C LEU A 59 -3.14 10.51 1.70
N LYS A 60 -4.04 10.69 2.67
CA LYS A 60 -4.93 11.86 2.74
C LYS A 60 -4.20 13.15 3.08
N HIS A 61 -3.26 13.10 4.02
CA HIS A 61 -2.53 14.27 4.52
C HIS A 61 -1.14 14.44 3.90
N GLY A 62 -0.69 13.43 3.16
CA GLY A 62 0.59 13.46 2.48
C GLY A 62 0.61 14.61 1.47
N LYS A 63 1.65 15.44 1.56
CA LYS A 63 1.90 16.45 0.52
C LYS A 63 2.03 15.72 -0.81
N ARG A 64 1.25 16.16 -1.81
CA ARG A 64 1.46 15.69 -3.18
C ARG A 64 2.93 15.96 -3.53
N PRO A 65 3.70 14.95 -3.93
CA PRO A 65 5.02 15.20 -4.48
C PRO A 65 4.82 16.10 -5.70
N VAL A 66 5.29 17.34 -5.61
CA VAL A 66 5.48 18.20 -6.78
C VAL A 66 6.70 17.63 -7.48
N LEU A 67 6.45 16.90 -8.57
CA LEU A 67 7.46 16.50 -9.53
C LEU A 67 7.87 17.71 -10.38
#